data_AF-A0A7W0GLW7-F1
#
_entry.id   AF-A0A7W0GLW7-F1
#
_cell.length_a   1.000
_cell.length_b   1.000
_cell.length_c   1.000
_cell.angle_alpha   90.00
_cell.angle_beta   90.00
_cell.angle_gamma   90.00
#
_symmetry.space_group_name_H-M   'P 1'
#
loop_
_entity.id
_entity.type
_entity.pdbx_description
1 polymer ?
#
loop_
_entity_poly.entity_id
_entity_poly.type
_entity_poly.pdbx_seq_one_letter_code
_entity_poly.pdbx_strand_id
1 'polypeptide(L)'
;VGDATMSPYEVLQPGGSVEYNNDEAGAVWLQRLFSTFPKSVWLNPEPEQLWQYRQSISVIRQIAGGKMFPMTLDGLTRAMRQLSK
;
A
#
# COMPACT_ATOMS: atom_id res chain seq x y z
N VAL A 1 -2.36 6.19 -3.86
CA VAL A 1 -3.42 5.44 -4.59
C VAL A 1 -2.72 4.43 -5.47
N GLY A 2 -3.16 3.17 -5.51
CA GLY A 2 -2.55 2.12 -6.34
C GLY A 2 -3.18 0.76 -6.07
N ASP A 3 -3.22 -0.12 -7.07
CA ASP A 3 -3.82 -1.47 -6.99
C ASP A 3 -3.09 -2.42 -6.02
N ALA A 4 -1.86 -2.09 -5.65
CA ALA A 4 -1.00 -2.93 -4.82
C ALA A 4 -0.85 -4.36 -5.39
N THR A 5 -1.01 -4.52 -6.71
CA THR A 5 -0.89 -5.79 -7.42
C THR A 5 0.42 -5.86 -8.19
N MET A 6 1.36 -6.63 -7.66
CA MET A 6 2.66 -6.91 -8.27
C MET A 6 3.26 -8.19 -7.70
N SER A 7 4.40 -8.62 -8.23
CA SER A 7 5.21 -9.66 -7.59
C SER A 7 5.67 -9.18 -6.20
N PRO A 8 5.56 -10.00 -5.13
CA PRO A 8 6.08 -9.63 -3.81
C PRO A 8 7.56 -9.25 -3.81
N TYR A 9 8.35 -9.80 -4.75
CA TYR A 9 9.77 -9.50 -4.91
C TYR A 9 10.02 -8.03 -5.26
N GLU A 10 9.14 -7.39 -6.04
CA GLU A 10 9.26 -5.97 -6.42
C GLU A 10 9.20 -5.06 -5.19
N VAL A 11 8.53 -5.51 -4.12
CA VAL A 11 8.36 -4.74 -2.88
C VAL A 11 9.38 -5.14 -1.82
N LEU A 12 9.68 -6.43 -1.68
CA LEU A 12 10.40 -6.97 -0.54
C LEU A 12 11.92 -7.06 -0.72
N GLN A 13 12.42 -7.00 -1.95
CA GLN A 13 13.86 -7.17 -2.22
C GLN A 13 14.52 -5.88 -2.74
N PRO A 14 15.78 -5.62 -2.35
CA PRO A 14 16.66 -4.74 -3.12
C PRO A 14 16.78 -5.23 -4.57
N GLY A 15 16.92 -4.32 -5.53
CA GLY A 15 16.91 -4.63 -6.96
C GLY A 15 15.54 -5.10 -7.51
N GLY A 16 14.48 -5.07 -6.70
CA GLY A 16 13.12 -5.46 -7.13
C GLY A 16 12.45 -4.47 -8.09
N SER A 17 13.01 -3.28 -8.27
CA SER A 17 12.49 -2.31 -9.24
C SER A 17 12.72 -2.80 -10.67
N VAL A 18 11.65 -2.75 -11.48
CA VAL A 18 11.65 -3.24 -12.87
C VAL A 18 12.53 -2.40 -13.80
N GLU A 19 12.66 -1.10 -13.51
CA GLU A 19 13.36 -0.15 -14.39
C GLU A 19 14.78 0.20 -13.94
N TYR A 20 15.07 0.07 -12.64
CA TYR A 20 16.33 0.54 -12.03
C TYR A 20 16.76 -0.39 -10.90
N ASN A 21 18.07 -0.53 -10.71
CA ASN A 21 18.61 -1.21 -9.53
C ASN A 21 18.48 -0.29 -8.30
N ASN A 22 17.69 -0.72 -7.32
CA ASN A 22 17.48 -0.01 -6.06
C ASN A 22 18.24 -0.69 -4.92
N ASP A 23 19.12 0.06 -4.24
CA ASP A 23 19.90 -0.45 -3.11
C ASP A 23 19.03 -0.83 -1.90
N GLU A 24 17.83 -0.25 -1.80
CA GLU A 24 16.88 -0.51 -0.72
C GLU A 24 15.54 -1.01 -1.26
N ALA A 25 14.95 -2.01 -0.60
CA ALA A 25 13.66 -2.58 -1.00
C ALA A 25 12.53 -1.53 -1.01
N GLY A 26 11.55 -1.69 -1.90
CA GLY A 26 10.39 -0.81 -1.99
C GLY A 26 9.61 -0.69 -0.67
N ALA A 27 9.57 -1.77 0.11
CA ALA A 27 8.97 -1.80 1.45
C ALA A 27 9.60 -0.76 2.39
N VAL A 28 10.91 -0.53 2.32
CA VAL A 28 11.62 0.45 3.16
C VAL A 28 11.14 1.86 2.83
N TRP A 29 11.01 2.17 1.55
CA TRP A 29 10.49 3.46 1.08
C TRP A 29 9.03 3.69 1.48
N LEU A 30 8.18 2.65 1.35
CA LEU A 30 6.79 2.72 1.79
C LEU A 30 6.70 2.94 3.31
N GLN A 31 7.49 2.23 4.10
CA GLN A 31 7.56 2.43 5.56
C GLN A 31 7.97 3.86 5.92
N ARG A 32 8.99 4.41 5.24
CA ARG A 32 9.40 5.81 5.42
C ARG A 32 8.27 6.77 5.07
N LEU A 33 7.58 6.56 3.96
CA LEU A 33 6.45 7.41 3.55
C LEU A 33 5.35 7.45 4.62
N PHE A 34 4.92 6.29 5.12
CA PHE A 34 3.88 6.22 6.15
C PHE A 34 4.33 6.72 7.52
N SER A 35 5.63 6.66 7.81
CA SER A 35 6.22 7.22 9.04
C SER A 35 6.33 8.74 8.98
N THR A 36 6.77 9.29 7.84
CA THR A 36 6.93 10.73 7.62
C THR A 36 5.59 11.45 7.51
N PHE A 37 4.60 10.81 6.87
CA PHE A 37 3.26 11.36 6.68
C PHE A 37 2.23 10.54 7.48
N PRO A 38 2.09 10.76 8.80
CA PRO A 38 1.21 9.95 9.64
C PRO A 38 -0.27 10.06 9.23
N LYS A 39 -0.68 11.23 8.72
CA LYS A 39 -1.99 11.48 8.09
C LYS A 39 -1.99 11.09 6.61
N SER A 40 -1.71 9.82 6.35
CA SER A 40 -1.80 9.21 5.02
C SER A 40 -2.59 7.91 5.07
N VAL A 41 -3.21 7.60 3.94
CA VAL A 41 -4.01 6.40 3.69
C VAL A 41 -3.70 5.87 2.29
N TRP A 42 -3.88 4.56 2.08
CA TRP A 42 -3.78 3.94 0.76
C TRP A 42 -5.17 3.67 0.20
N LEU A 43 -5.45 4.18 -1.00
CA LEU A 43 -6.67 3.82 -1.74
C LEU A 43 -6.32 2.75 -2.77
N ASN A 44 -7.01 1.61 -2.70
CA ASN A 44 -6.81 0.47 -3.59
C ASN A 44 -8.05 0.27 -4.49
N PRO A 45 -7.92 0.35 -5.83
CA PRO A 45 -9.01 0.09 -6.77
C PRO A 45 -9.41 -1.40 -6.90
N GLU A 46 -8.57 -2.34 -6.45
CA GLU A 46 -8.88 -3.76 -6.51
C GLU A 46 -10.10 -4.09 -5.62
N PRO A 47 -11.00 -4.98 -6.06
CA PRO A 47 -12.10 -5.46 -5.23
C PRO A 47 -11.60 -5.99 -3.89
N GLU A 48 -12.17 -5.53 -2.77
CA GLU A 48 -11.69 -5.83 -1.42
C GLU A 48 -11.66 -7.34 -1.12
N GLN A 49 -12.56 -8.11 -1.74
CA GLN A 49 -12.57 -9.57 -1.63
C GLN A 49 -11.30 -10.24 -2.17
N LEU A 50 -10.60 -9.59 -3.11
CA LEU A 50 -9.36 -10.10 -3.72
C LEU A 50 -8.13 -9.86 -2.86
N TRP A 51 -8.18 -8.93 -1.90
CA TRP A 51 -7.01 -8.48 -1.15
C TRP A 51 -6.36 -9.61 -0.34
N GLN A 52 -7.17 -10.52 0.21
CA GLN A 52 -6.66 -11.68 0.97
C GLN A 52 -5.95 -12.72 0.09
N TYR A 53 -6.21 -12.70 -1.22
CA TYR A 53 -5.63 -13.66 -2.17
C TYR A 53 -4.39 -13.10 -2.90
N ARG A 54 -4.03 -11.84 -2.67
CA ARG A 54 -2.87 -11.17 -3.27
C ARG A 54 -1.87 -10.83 -2.17
N GLN A 55 -0.74 -11.53 -2.17
CA GLN A 55 0.30 -11.36 -1.14
C GLN A 55 0.86 -9.93 -1.08
N SER A 56 1.10 -9.30 -2.24
CA SER A 56 1.57 -7.91 -2.32
C SER A 56 0.58 -6.91 -1.70
N ILE A 57 -0.73 -7.10 -1.92
CA ILE A 57 -1.76 -6.28 -1.26
C ILE A 57 -1.68 -6.44 0.27
N SER A 58 -1.55 -7.67 0.77
CA SER A 58 -1.42 -7.93 2.21
C SER A 58 -0.19 -7.23 2.80
N VAL A 59 0.96 -7.32 2.13
CA VAL A 59 2.21 -6.64 2.53
C VAL A 59 2.01 -5.13 2.58
N ILE A 60 1.49 -4.52 1.52
CA ILE A 60 1.31 -3.06 1.45
C ILE A 60 0.28 -2.61 2.51
N ARG A 61 -0.79 -3.38 2.75
CA ARG A 61 -1.77 -3.09 3.79
C ARG A 61 -1.17 -3.13 5.20
N GLN A 62 -0.26 -4.07 5.46
CA GLN A 62 0.48 -4.12 6.72
C GLN A 62 1.40 -2.91 6.87
N ILE A 63 2.13 -2.52 5.82
CA ILE A 63 3.00 -1.34 5.83
C ILE A 63 2.19 -0.06 6.06
N ALA A 64 1.01 0.05 5.45
CA ALA A 64 0.09 1.16 5.67
C ALA A 64 -0.55 1.17 7.09
N GLY A 65 -0.22 0.21 7.95
CA GLY A 65 -0.77 0.10 9.30
C GLY A 65 -2.28 -0.17 9.30
N GLY A 66 -2.77 -0.91 8.30
CA GLY A 66 -4.21 -1.16 8.11
C GLY A 66 -4.99 0.02 7.53
N LYS A 67 -4.35 1.17 7.25
CA LYS A 67 -4.97 2.38 6.66
C LYS A 67 -5.12 2.27 5.14
N MET A 68 -5.64 1.13 4.67
CA MET A 68 -5.93 0.87 3.26
C MET A 68 -7.45 0.73 3.07
N PHE A 69 -8.01 1.43 2.08
CA PHE A 69 -9.44 1.52 1.84
C PHE A 69 -9.76 1.28 0.36
N PRO A 70 -10.92 0.67 0.04
CA PRO A 70 -11.30 0.43 -1.35
C PRO A 70 -11.66 1.74 -2.05
N MET A 71 -11.51 1.79 -3.38
CA MET A 71 -11.89 2.94 -4.19
C MET A 71 -13.41 2.97 -4.49
N THR A 72 -14.20 2.95 -3.43
CA THR A 72 -15.68 3.08 -3.46
C THR A 72 -16.09 4.33 -2.69
N LEU A 73 -17.35 4.79 -2.84
CA LEU A 73 -17.84 5.94 -2.08
C LEU A 73 -17.78 5.71 -0.56
N ASP A 74 -18.10 4.51 -0.10
CA ASP A 74 -17.95 4.11 1.30
C ASP A 74 -16.47 4.11 1.73
N GLY A 75 -15.59 3.51 0.91
CA GLY A 75 -14.16 3.47 1.18
C GLY A 75 -13.52 4.86 1.28
N LEU A 76 -13.90 5.79 0.38
CA LEU A 76 -13.49 7.19 0.43
C LEU A 76 -13.99 7.87 1.71
N THR A 77 -15.24 7.61 2.11
CA THR A 77 -15.81 8.15 3.35
C THR A 77 -15.04 7.66 4.58
N ARG A 78 -14.71 6.36 4.63
CA ARG A 78 -13.89 5.75 5.69
C ARG A 78 -12.47 6.33 5.72
N ALA A 79 -11.85 6.51 4.55
CA ALA A 79 -10.53 7.10 4.41
C ALA A 79 -10.49 8.56 4.92
N MET A 80 -11.49 9.38 4.55
CA MET A 80 -11.61 10.76 5.06
C MET A 80 -11.76 10.79 6.58
N ARG A 81 -12.63 9.94 7.15
CA ARG A 81 -12.78 9.83 8.62
C ARG A 81 -11.48 9.44 9.32
N GLN A 82 -10.67 8.57 8.70
CA GLN A 82 -9.37 8.18 9.23
C GLN A 82 -8.36 9.33 9.22
N LEU A 83 -8.39 10.19 8.19
CA LEU A 83 -7.51 11.34 8.05
C LEU A 83 -7.90 12.53 8.95
N SER A 84 -9.18 12.64 9.30
CA SER A 84 -9.70 13.68 10.19
C SER A 84 -9.44 13.43 11.68
N LYS A 85 -8.95 12.23 12.04
CA LYS A 85 -8.42 11.96 13.38
C LYS A 85 -7.02 12.56 13.53
#